data_AF-A0A2G4RBW8-F1
#
_entry.id   AF-A0A2G4RBW8-F1
#
_cell.length_a   1.000
_cell.length_b   1.000
_cell.length_c   1.000
_cell.angle_alpha   90.00
_cell.angle_beta   90.00
_cell.angle_gamma   90.00
#
_symmetry.space_group_name_H-M   'P 1'
#
loop_
_entity.id
_entity.type
_entity.pdbx_description
1 polymer ?
#
loop_
_entity_poly.entity_id
_entity_poly.type
_entity_poly.pdbx_seq_one_letter_code
_entity_poly.pdbx_strand_id
1 'polypeptide(L)' 'LNLEIHYDPPARFGWAHRLHWYFEVQNVANQTYIAGATNISDKLQTNGQQAGTTTLMNSTGSIYAGSPRAYFGGVRIRF' A
#
# COMPACT_ATOMS: atom_id res chain seq x y z
N LEU A 1 -5.23 6.82 -5.84
CA LEU A 1 -4.66 7.89 -6.69
C LEU A 1 -3.17 7.96 -6.42
N ASN A 2 -2.35 7.78 -7.46
CA ASN A 2 -0.90 7.80 -7.36
C ASN A 2 -0.34 8.88 -8.30
N LEU A 3 0.76 9.51 -7.91
CA LEU A 3 1.46 10.54 -8.69
C LEU A 3 2.89 10.08 -8.93
N GLU A 4 3.34 10.10 -10.18
CA GLU A 4 4.68 9.66 -10.57
C GLU A 4 5.33 10.76 -11.42
N ILE A 5 6.58 11.09 -11.09
CA ILE A 5 7.36 12.14 -11.73
C ILE A 5 8.70 11.55 -12.12
N HIS A 6 9.00 11.58 -13.43
CA HIS A 6 10.28 11.17 -13.99
C HIS A 6 11.00 12.37 -14.61
N TYR A 7 12.29 12.49 -14.32
CA TYR A 7 13.16 13.49 -14.93
C TYR A 7 14.34 12.83 -15.62
N ASP A 8 14.38 13.02 -16.93
CA ASP A 8 15.44 12.56 -17.82
C ASP A 8 16.28 13.76 -18.26
N PRO A 9 17.52 13.93 -17.73
CA PRO A 9 18.37 15.04 -18.11
C PRO A 9 18.78 14.97 -19.59
N PRO A 10 18.75 16.10 -20.32
CA PRO A 10 19.04 16.12 -21.75
C PRO A 10 20.51 15.77 -22.05
N ALA A 11 20.75 15.11 -23.19
CA ALA A 11 22.06 14.60 -23.62
C ALA A 11 23.19 15.65 -23.71
N ARG A 12 22.84 16.94 -23.74
CA ARG A 12 23.79 18.07 -23.74
C ARG A 12 24.53 18.23 -22.40
N PHE A 13 24.09 17.58 -21.33
CA PHE A 13 24.67 17.68 -19.99
C PHE A 13 25.83 16.71 -19.70
N GLY A 14 26.42 16.09 -20.74
CA GLY A 14 27.59 15.21 -20.58
C GLY A 14 27.29 14.00 -19.68
N TRP A 15 28.08 13.80 -18.62
CA TRP A 15 27.94 12.66 -17.69
C TRP A 15 26.57 12.62 -16.97
N ALA A 16 25.90 13.77 -16.82
CA ALA A 16 24.62 13.84 -16.12
C ALA A 16 23.44 13.30 -16.93
N HIS A 17 23.57 13.07 -18.25
CA HIS A 17 22.53 12.39 -19.04
C HIS A 17 22.26 10.93 -18.58
N ARG A 18 23.22 10.35 -17.84
CA ARG A 18 23.16 8.98 -17.33
C ARG A 18 22.35 8.85 -16.04
N LEU A 19 21.88 9.98 -15.50
CA LEU A 19 21.25 10.11 -14.19
C LEU A 19 19.74 10.28 -14.34
N HIS A 20 18.99 9.20 -14.24
CA HIS A 20 17.53 9.25 -14.31
C HIS A 20 16.95 9.40 -12.92
N TRP A 21 16.12 10.41 -12.70
CA TRP A 21 15.48 10.64 -11.39
C TRP A 21 14.02 10.24 -11.46
N TYR A 22 13.55 9.54 -10.43
CA TYR A 22 12.15 9.21 -10.29
C TYR A 22 11.66 9.53 -8.88
N PHE A 23 10.44 10.02 -8.80
CA PHE A 23 9.72 10.27 -7.56
C PHE A 23 8.27 9.87 -7.73
N GLU A 24 7.81 8.93 -6.91
CA GLU A 24 6.46 8.40 -6.89
C GLU A 24 5.83 8.65 -5.51
N VAL A 25 4.57 9.05 -5.52
CA VAL A 25 3.71 9.17 -4.35
C VAL A 25 2.52 8.27 -4.53
N GLN A 26 2.42 7.24 -3.69
CA GLN A 26 1.25 6.39 -3.63
C GLN A 26 0.23 6.97 -2.64
N ASN A 27 -1.06 6.85 -2.98
CA ASN A 27 -2.16 7.38 -2.17
C ASN A 27 -2.02 8.90 -1.86
N VAL A 28 -1.95 9.71 -2.92
CA VAL A 28 -1.73 11.17 -2.87
C VAL A 28 -2.79 11.88 -2.01
N ALA A 29 -4.05 11.45 -2.14
CA ALA A 29 -5.17 12.01 -1.41
C ALA A 29 -5.23 11.57 0.08
N ASN A 30 -4.27 10.74 0.52
CA ASN A 30 -4.23 10.19 1.88
C ASN A 30 -5.54 9.53 2.31
N GLN A 31 -6.15 8.79 1.39
CA GLN A 31 -7.43 8.16 1.64
C GLN A 31 -7.22 6.93 2.52
N THR A 32 -7.98 6.82 3.61
CA THR A 32 -8.08 5.60 4.39
C THR A 32 -9.12 4.70 3.75
N TYR A 33 -8.71 3.51 3.32
CA TYR A 33 -9.59 2.54 2.67
C TYR A 33 -9.23 1.12 3.11
N ILE A 34 -10.14 0.18 2.87
CA ILE A 34 -9.94 -1.24 3.14
C ILE A 34 -9.39 -1.88 1.87
N ALA A 35 -8.17 -2.46 1.94
CA ALA A 35 -7.59 -3.19 0.80
C ALA A 35 -8.27 -4.55 0.60
N GLY A 36 -8.75 -5.16 1.67
CA GLY A 36 -9.48 -6.43 1.60
C GLY A 36 -10.22 -6.73 2.89
N ALA A 37 -11.34 -7.43 2.76
CA ALA A 37 -12.09 -7.98 3.87
C ALA A 37 -12.32 -9.47 3.61
N THR A 38 -11.85 -10.32 4.51
CA THR A 38 -12.08 -11.77 4.48
C THR A 38 -13.24 -12.12 5.40
N ASN A 39 -13.93 -13.22 5.09
CA ASN A 39 -15.01 -13.69 5.94
C ASN A 39 -14.43 -14.20 7.28
N ILE A 40 -15.10 -13.86 8.38
CA ILE A 40 -14.76 -14.39 9.70
C ILE A 40 -15.41 -15.78 9.78
N SER A 41 -14.60 -16.84 9.73
CA SER A 41 -15.10 -18.21 9.84
C SER A 41 -15.79 -18.46 11.17
N ASP A 42 -16.79 -19.35 11.16
CA ASP A 42 -17.50 -19.77 12.36
C ASP A 42 -16.54 -20.34 13.41
N LYS A 43 -16.77 -19.97 14.68
CA LYS A 43 -16.01 -20.48 15.83
C LYS A 43 -16.97 -21.14 16.81
N LEU A 44 -16.49 -22.14 17.55
CA LEU A 44 -17.20 -22.72 18.69
C LEU A 44 -16.70 -22.10 19.98
N GLN A 45 -17.62 -21.78 20.89
CA GLN A 45 -17.31 -21.34 22.25
C GLN A 45 -16.93 -22.54 23.13
N THR A 46 -16.35 -22.28 24.30
CA THR A 46 -15.89 -23.31 25.25
C THR A 46 -17.01 -24.25 25.72
N ASN A 47 -18.26 -23.79 25.69
CA ASN A 47 -19.46 -24.57 26.00
C ASN A 47 -19.99 -25.40 24.81
N GLY A 48 -19.28 -25.44 23.68
CA GLY A 48 -19.65 -26.18 22.48
C GLY A 48 -20.76 -25.52 21.63
N GLN A 49 -21.20 -24.31 21.97
CA GLN A 49 -22.16 -23.54 21.16
C GLN A 49 -21.43 -22.74 20.08
N GLN A 50 -22.08 -22.47 18.93
CA GLN A 50 -21.52 -21.56 17.93
C GLN A 50 -21.35 -20.15 18.52
N ALA A 51 -20.23 -19.51 18.19
CA ALA A 51 -19.96 -18.13 18.54
C ALA A 51 -20.93 -17.21 17.80
N GLY A 52 -21.75 -16.48 18.57
CA GLY A 52 -22.69 -15.52 18.01
C GLY A 52 -22.01 -14.31 17.38
N THR A 53 -22.82 -13.49 16.70
CA THR A 53 -22.37 -12.30 15.95
C THR A 53 -21.54 -11.34 16.79
N THR A 54 -21.88 -11.14 18.07
CA THR A 54 -21.14 -10.28 19.00
C THR A 54 -19.73 -10.77 19.27
N THR A 55 -19.51 -12.09 19.28
CA THR A 55 -18.18 -12.67 19.47
C THR A 55 -17.37 -12.61 18.19
N LEU A 56 -18.00 -12.89 17.04
CA LEU A 56 -17.36 -12.83 15.73
C LEU A 56 -16.98 -11.40 15.32
N MET A 57 -17.81 -10.40 15.64
CA MET A 57 -17.52 -8.98 15.39
C MET A 57 -16.27 -8.47 16.11
N ASN A 58 -15.94 -9.05 17.28
CA ASN A 58 -14.73 -8.71 18.03
C ASN A 58 -13.50 -9.52 17.56
N SER A 59 -13.66 -10.44 16.60
CA SER A 59 -12.54 -11.19 16.04
C SER A 59 -11.74 -10.30 15.09
N THR A 60 -10.46 -10.09 15.41
CA THR A 60 -9.53 -9.32 14.58
C THR A 60 -8.92 -10.18 13.46
N GLY A 61 -8.32 -9.53 12.46
CA GLY A 61 -7.53 -10.20 11.42
C GLY A 61 -8.27 -10.50 10.12
N SER A 62 -9.51 -10.05 9.98
CA SER A 62 -10.31 -10.19 8.75
C SER A 62 -10.32 -8.95 7.86
N ILE A 63 -9.96 -7.78 8.39
CA ILE A 63 -9.90 -6.52 7.65
C ILE A 63 -8.44 -6.13 7.45
N TYR A 64 -8.03 -6.00 6.20
CA TYR A 64 -6.69 -5.56 5.81
C TYR A 64 -6.75 -4.09 5.39
N ALA A 65 -5.96 -3.26 6.08
CA ALA A 65 -5.86 -1.85 5.76
C ALA A 65 -5.25 -1.63 4.37
N GLY A 66 -5.80 -0.68 3.63
CA GLY A 66 -5.20 -0.15 2.41
C GLY A 66 -3.83 0.44 2.66
N SER A 67 -3.00 0.49 1.61
CA SER A 67 -1.67 1.08 1.71
C SER A 67 -1.80 2.56 2.11
N PRO A 68 -1.13 2.98 3.19
CA PRO A 68 -1.10 4.39 3.57
C PRO A 68 -0.33 5.19 2.50
N ARG A 69 -0.39 6.53 2.61
CA ARG A 69 0.41 7.39 1.73
C ARG A 69 1.89 7.09 1.90
N ALA A 70 2.55 6.80 0.79
CA ALA A 70 3.96 6.45 0.75
C ALA A 70 4.68 7.25 -0.34
N TYR A 71 5.93 7.59 -0.07
CA TYR A 71 6.80 8.35 -0.97
C TYR A 71 7.98 7.47 -1.35
N PHE A 72 8.18 7.27 -2.65
CA PHE A 72 9.28 6.51 -3.21
C PHE A 72 10.08 7.44 -4.10
N GLY A 73 11.40 7.44 -3.95
CA GLY A 73 12.25 8.29 -4.77
C GLY A 73 13.61 7.65 -4.95
N GLY A 74 14.20 7.83 -6.11
CA GLY A 74 15.51 7.27 -6.38
C GLY A 74 16.13 7.77 -7.66
N VAL A 75 17.37 7.32 -7.85
CA VAL A 75 18.20 7.68 -8.99
C VAL A 75 18.65 6.39 -9.67
N ARG A 76 18.35 6.28 -10.96
CA ARG A 76 18.82 5.18 -11.80
C ARG A 76 19.98 5.65 -12.65
N ILE A 77 21.13 5.02 -12.47
CA ILE A 77 22.34 5.29 -13.24
C ILE A 77 22.45 4.23 -14.34
N ARG A 78 22.68 4.67 -15.59
CA ARG A 78 23.03 3.79 -16.70
C ARG A 78 24.53 3.95 -17.02
N PHE A 79 25.25 2.83 -17.06
CA PHE A 79 26.68 2.77 -17.38
C PHE A 79 26.90 2.48 -18.86
#